data_AF-A0A255Z6J8-F1
#
_entry.id   AF-A0A255Z6J8-F1
#
_cell.length_a   1.000
_cell.length_b   1.000
_cell.length_c   1.000
_cell.angle_alpha   90.00
_cell.angle_beta   90.00
_cell.angle_gamma   90.00
#
_symmetry.space_group_name_H-M   'P 1'
#
loop_
_entity.id
_entity.type
_entity.pdbx_description
1 polymer ?
#
loop_
_entity_poly.entity_id
_entity_poly.type
_entity_poly.pdbx_seq_one_letter_code
_entity_poly.pdbx_strand_id
1 'polypeptide(L)'
;MESPMPPLSRRRTIIINDNPALDEMRLSQASEIHNVNVAGKRTSLRLRGIEWESLRLIAQREGCDLSQVVTEIDKRRGDTSLAGALRLFAIAYFRELLRLKEDVAGFSLVQILQALAGPQDNIGADLVRGGRDPIPA
;
A
#
# COMPACT_ATOMS: atom_id res chain seq x y z
N MET A 1 25.86 -6.00 46.31
CA MET A 1 26.21 -5.27 45.06
C MET A 1 25.68 -6.08 43.90
N GLU A 2 24.41 -5.88 43.55
CA GLU A 2 23.81 -6.53 42.37
C GLU A 2 24.25 -5.78 41.11
N SER A 3 24.96 -6.46 40.22
CA SER A 3 25.25 -5.96 38.88
C SER A 3 23.97 -5.94 38.05
N PRO A 4 23.68 -4.86 37.28
CA PRO A 4 22.45 -4.79 36.51
C PRO A 4 22.47 -5.80 35.35
N MET A 5 21.34 -6.48 35.18
CA MET A 5 21.07 -7.45 34.13
C MET A 5 21.34 -6.85 32.73
N PRO A 6 22.06 -7.55 31.83
CA PRO A 6 22.28 -7.06 30.47
C PRO A 6 20.95 -7.03 29.69
N PRO A 7 20.77 -6.10 28.73
CA PRO A 7 19.53 -5.99 27.98
C PRO A 7 19.28 -7.26 27.17
N LEU A 8 18.07 -7.80 27.30
CA LEU A 8 17.60 -8.95 26.54
C LEU A 8 17.66 -8.62 25.04
N SER A 9 18.62 -9.23 24.34
CA SER A 9 18.68 -9.17 22.88
C SER A 9 17.37 -9.74 22.35
N ARG A 10 16.56 -8.87 21.73
CA ARG A 10 15.22 -9.19 21.24
C ARG A 10 15.38 -10.24 20.15
N ARG A 11 15.30 -11.53 20.52
CA ARG A 11 15.28 -12.66 19.59
C ARG A 11 14.13 -12.39 18.61
N ARG A 12 14.46 -11.99 17.38
CA ARG A 12 13.51 -12.03 16.28
C ARG A 12 13.26 -13.50 16.01
N THR A 13 12.14 -14.02 16.50
CA THR A 13 11.61 -15.30 16.04
C THR A 13 11.36 -15.16 14.54
N ILE A 14 12.26 -15.72 13.74
CA ILE A 14 12.04 -15.87 12.31
C ILE A 14 11.08 -17.05 12.19
N ILE A 15 9.78 -16.74 12.13
CA ILE A 15 8.81 -17.69 11.59
C ILE A 15 9.11 -17.71 10.10
N ILE A 16 9.85 -18.71 9.65
CA ILE A 16 10.05 -18.98 8.23
C ILE A 16 8.69 -19.43 7.71
N ASN A 17 8.07 -18.64 6.84
CA ASN A 17 6.79 -18.96 6.24
C ASN A 17 7.07 -19.54 4.85
N ASP A 18 6.44 -20.66 4.46
CA ASP A 18 6.67 -21.30 3.15
C ASP A 18 6.10 -20.50 1.95
N ASN A 19 5.71 -19.24 2.17
CA ASN A 19 5.20 -18.34 1.15
C ASN A 19 6.14 -17.13 0.96
N PRO A 20 6.95 -17.11 -0.11
CA PRO A 20 7.93 -16.05 -0.35
C PRO A 20 7.32 -14.66 -0.47
N ALA A 21 6.06 -14.53 -0.92
CA ALA A 21 5.38 -13.25 -1.03
C ALA A 21 5.05 -12.64 0.35
N LEU A 22 4.74 -13.48 1.34
CA LEU A 22 4.49 -13.00 2.71
C LEU A 22 5.80 -12.59 3.41
N ASP A 23 6.89 -13.29 3.11
CA ASP A 23 8.22 -12.92 3.62
C ASP A 23 8.71 -11.60 3.01
N GLU A 24 8.53 -11.41 1.70
CA GLU A 24 8.82 -10.14 1.03
C GLU A 24 7.99 -8.99 1.60
N MET A 25 6.69 -9.20 1.81
CA MET A 25 5.82 -8.22 2.46
C MET A 25 6.23 -7.94 3.92
N ARG A 26 6.69 -8.95 4.65
CA ARG A 26 7.18 -8.79 6.02
C ARG A 26 8.52 -8.06 6.08
N LEU A 27 9.41 -8.31 5.12
CA LEU A 27 10.69 -7.61 4.99
C LEU A 27 10.46 -6.14 4.61
N SER A 28 9.52 -5.86 3.71
CA SER A 28 9.16 -4.48 3.35
C SER A 28 8.48 -3.71 4.50
N GLN A 29 7.90 -4.42 5.47
CA GLN A 29 7.38 -3.83 6.72
C GLN A 29 8.48 -3.50 7.74
N ALA A 30 9.69 -4.04 7.58
CA ALA A 30 10.80 -3.81 8.49
C ALA A 30 11.30 -2.36 8.38
N SER A 31 11.70 -1.80 9.52
CA SER A 31 12.28 -0.45 9.55
C SER A 31 13.75 -0.48 9.17
N GLU A 32 14.11 0.34 8.19
CA GLU A 32 15.45 0.54 7.65
C GLU A 32 15.90 1.99 7.86
N ILE A 33 17.19 2.18 8.13
CA ILE A 33 17.81 3.50 8.18
C ILE A 33 18.67 3.68 6.93
N HIS A 34 18.41 4.74 6.18
CA HIS A 34 19.25 5.14 5.06
C HIS A 34 19.79 6.55 5.28
N ASN A 35 20.96 6.82 4.70
CA ASN A 35 21.54 8.16 4.69
C ASN A 35 21.27 8.80 3.33
N VAL A 36 20.62 9.96 3.34
CA VAL A 36 20.30 10.73 2.14
C VAL A 36 20.86 12.14 2.26
N ASN A 37 21.12 12.79 1.13
CA ASN A 37 21.49 14.19 1.11
C ASN A 37 20.21 15.03 1.01
N VAL A 38 19.99 15.93 1.97
CA VAL A 38 18.84 16.83 2.01
C VAL A 38 19.36 18.25 2.02
N ALA A 39 19.15 18.98 0.93
CA ALA A 39 19.63 20.36 0.76
C ALA A 39 21.12 20.55 1.12
N GLY A 40 21.99 19.60 0.72
CA GLY A 40 23.43 19.61 0.99
C GLY A 40 23.84 19.02 2.34
N LYS A 41 22.88 18.64 3.21
CA LYS A 41 23.15 18.06 4.53
C LYS A 41 22.92 16.56 4.50
N ARG A 42 23.84 15.79 5.09
CA ARG A 42 23.64 14.35 5.28
C ARG A 42 22.60 14.12 6.37
N THR A 43 21.54 13.38 6.06
CA THR A 43 20.43 13.10 6.98
C THR A 43 20.18 11.60 7.04
N SER A 44 20.22 11.04 8.25
CA SER A 44 19.83 9.65 8.50
C SER A 44 18.32 9.59 8.71
N LEU A 45 17.61 8.88 7.84
CA LEU A 45 16.15 8.72 7.91
C LEU A 45 15.78 7.28 8.16
N ARG A 46 14.80 7.07 9.03
CA ARG A 46 14.24 5.77 9.37
C ARG A 46 12.84 5.63 8.75
N LEU A 47 12.69 4.73 7.80
CA LEU A 47 11.42 4.40 7.15
C LEU A 47 11.24 2.88 7.08
N ARG A 48 10.09 2.40 6.64
CA ARG A 48 9.87 0.99 6.28
C ARG A 48 10.48 0.70 4.91
N GLY A 49 10.84 -0.56 4.63
CA GLY A 49 11.35 -0.97 3.32
C GLY A 49 10.43 -0.56 2.17
N ILE A 50 9.11 -0.77 2.33
CA ILE A 50 8.09 -0.37 1.34
C ILE A 50 8.03 1.15 1.11
N GLU A 51 8.30 1.94 2.15
CA GLU A 51 8.32 3.41 2.05
C GLU A 51 9.54 3.86 1.23
N TRP A 52 10.71 3.24 1.45
CA TRP A 52 11.91 3.51 0.66
C TRP A 52 11.77 3.09 -0.80
N GLU A 53 11.22 1.90 -1.04
CA GLU A 53 10.94 1.39 -2.37
C GLU A 53 9.98 2.30 -3.13
N SER A 54 8.89 2.70 -2.49
CA SER A 54 7.92 3.65 -3.04
C SER A 54 8.59 4.95 -3.50
N LEU A 55 9.44 5.54 -2.66
CA LEU A 55 10.16 6.76 -3.01
C LEU A 55 11.14 6.58 -4.17
N ARG A 56 11.82 5.41 -4.25
CA ARG A 56 12.71 5.08 -5.37
C ARG A 56 11.94 4.93 -6.69
N LEU A 57 10.78 4.27 -6.65
CA LEU A 57 9.91 4.14 -7.83
C LEU A 57 9.43 5.50 -8.34
N ILE A 58 9.07 6.40 -7.42
CA ILE A 58 8.69 7.77 -7.78
C ILE A 58 9.86 8.50 -8.43
N ALA A 59 11.04 8.49 -7.80
CA ALA A 59 12.23 9.14 -8.33
C ALA A 59 12.59 8.62 -9.74
N GLN A 60 12.58 7.30 -9.92
CA GLN A 60 12.83 6.66 -11.21
C GLN A 60 11.80 7.09 -12.27
N ARG A 61 10.51 7.09 -11.92
CA ARG A 61 9.42 7.46 -12.82
C ARG A 61 9.49 8.92 -13.25
N GLU A 62 9.87 9.80 -12.33
CA GLU A 62 10.04 11.25 -12.58
C GLU A 62 11.41 11.60 -13.19
N GLY A 63 12.29 10.62 -13.41
CA GLY A 63 13.62 10.84 -13.97
C GLY A 63 14.53 11.72 -13.10
N CYS A 64 14.35 11.68 -11.77
CA CYS A 64 15.14 12.46 -10.82
C CYS A 64 15.79 11.57 -9.74
N ASP A 65 16.76 12.13 -9.01
CA ASP A 65 17.42 11.43 -7.91
C ASP A 65 16.54 11.42 -6.65
N LEU A 66 16.63 10.34 -5.86
CA LEU A 66 15.91 10.22 -4.59
C LEU A 66 16.20 11.40 -3.64
N SER A 67 17.44 11.89 -3.62
CA SER A 67 17.84 13.04 -2.80
C SER A 67 17.14 14.33 -3.23
N GLN A 68 16.85 14.48 -4.54
CA GLN A 68 16.11 15.62 -5.07
C GLN A 68 14.65 15.54 -4.60
N VAL A 69 14.00 14.38 -4.72
CA VAL A 69 12.63 14.16 -4.21
C VAL A 69 12.54 14.50 -2.71
N VAL A 70 13.45 13.95 -1.91
CA VAL A 70 13.48 14.20 -0.46
C VAL A 70 13.71 15.68 -0.16
N THR A 71 14.62 16.34 -0.87
CA THR A 71 14.89 17.78 -0.70
C THR A 71 13.69 18.64 -1.05
N GLU A 72 12.96 18.34 -2.12
CA GLU A 72 11.78 19.12 -2.52
C GLU A 72 10.62 18.95 -1.53
N ILE A 73 10.48 17.76 -0.95
CA ILE A 73 9.50 17.51 0.12
C ILE A 73 9.91 18.22 1.40
N ASP A 74 11.20 18.18 1.77
CA ASP A 74 11.73 18.87 2.94
C ASP A 74 11.47 20.39 2.91
N LYS A 75 11.55 21.00 1.72
CA LYS A 75 11.24 22.43 1.52
C LYS A 75 9.76 22.79 1.71
N ARG A 76 8.83 21.84 1.49
CA ARG A 76 7.38 22.10 1.43
C ARG A 76 6.58 21.52 2.59
N ARG A 77 7.19 20.68 3.43
CA ARG A 77 6.50 19.92 4.49
C ARG A 77 5.93 20.76 5.64
N GLY A 78 6.29 22.05 5.74
CA GLY A 78 5.93 22.90 6.88
C GLY A 78 6.39 22.26 8.20
N ASP A 79 5.49 22.17 9.16
CA ASP A 79 5.77 21.59 10.49
C ASP A 79 5.75 20.06 10.52
N THR A 80 5.42 19.40 9.41
CA THR A 80 5.39 17.93 9.36
C THR A 80 6.81 17.38 9.41
N SER A 81 7.03 16.32 10.22
CA SER A 81 8.30 15.60 10.21
C SER A 81 8.65 15.11 8.79
N LEU A 82 9.93 15.10 8.42
CA LEU A 82 10.36 14.69 7.09
C LEU A 82 9.87 13.28 6.75
N ALA A 83 10.00 12.35 7.71
CA ALA A 83 9.52 10.98 7.54
C ALA A 83 7.99 10.90 7.35
N GLY A 84 7.20 11.74 8.05
CA GLY A 84 5.75 11.81 7.85
C GLY A 84 5.38 12.38 6.48
N ALA A 85 6.06 13.46 6.07
CA ALA A 85 5.84 14.10 4.78
C ALA A 85 6.18 13.19 3.60
N LEU A 86 7.27 12.42 3.68
CA LEU A 86 7.65 11.43 2.66
C LEU A 86 6.58 10.35 2.48
N ARG A 87 5.98 9.86 3.57
CA ARG A 87 4.89 8.87 3.51
C ARG A 87 3.65 9.42 2.84
N LEU A 88 3.22 10.61 3.27
CA LEU A 88 2.06 11.28 2.69
C LEU A 88 2.26 11.57 1.21
N PHE A 89 3.46 12.04 0.84
CA PHE A 89 3.82 12.26 -0.55
C PHE A 89 3.72 10.98 -1.38
N ALA A 90 4.31 9.87 -0.92
CA ALA A 90 4.26 8.62 -1.67
C ALA A 90 2.82 8.12 -1.88
N ILE A 91 1.98 8.17 -0.84
CA ILE A 91 0.56 7.80 -0.93
C ILE A 91 -0.18 8.72 -1.92
N ALA A 92 -0.01 10.03 -1.78
CA ALA A 92 -0.66 11.01 -2.65
C ALA A 92 -0.24 10.82 -4.12
N TYR A 93 1.05 10.62 -4.37
CA TYR A 93 1.59 10.41 -5.72
C TYR A 93 0.95 9.21 -6.41
N PHE A 94 0.94 8.04 -5.76
CA PHE A 94 0.33 6.85 -6.37
C PHE A 94 -1.19 6.95 -6.47
N ARG A 95 -1.86 7.63 -5.54
CA ARG A 95 -3.30 7.86 -5.63
C ARG A 95 -3.65 8.72 -6.85
N GLU A 96 -2.91 9.82 -7.08
CA GLU A 96 -3.14 10.65 -8.26
C GLU A 96 -2.74 9.93 -9.56
N LEU A 97 -1.69 9.10 -9.54
CA LEU A 97 -1.33 8.25 -10.69
C LEU A 97 -2.47 7.29 -11.09
N LEU A 98 -3.11 6.66 -10.10
CA LEU A 98 -4.24 5.76 -10.32
C LEU A 98 -5.47 6.53 -10.81
N ARG A 99 -5.73 7.71 -10.25
CA ARG A 99 -6.81 8.60 -10.72
C ARG A 99 -6.61 9.00 -12.18
N LEU A 100 -5.40 9.40 -12.55
CA LEU A 100 -5.06 9.73 -13.94
C LEU A 100 -5.22 8.52 -14.87
N LYS A 101 -4.92 7.30 -14.38
CA LYS A 101 -5.20 6.07 -15.12
C LYS A 101 -6.69 5.79 -15.27
N GLU A 102 -7.52 6.09 -14.27
CA GLU A 102 -8.98 5.96 -14.35
C GLU A 102 -9.57 7.00 -15.32
N ASP A 103 -9.00 8.21 -15.42
CA ASP A 103 -9.44 9.23 -16.38
C ASP A 103 -9.18 8.81 -17.85
N VAL A 104 -8.19 7.95 -18.13
CA VAL A 104 -7.97 7.33 -19.46
C VAL A 104 -8.48 5.89 -19.61
N ALA A 105 -8.71 5.19 -18.51
CA ALA A 105 -9.21 3.81 -18.49
C ALA A 105 -10.21 3.68 -17.33
N GLY A 106 -11.40 4.25 -17.54
CA GLY A 106 -12.43 4.35 -16.52
C GLY A 106 -12.99 3.00 -16.11
N PHE A 107 -12.39 2.38 -15.10
CA PHE A 107 -13.07 1.39 -14.25
C PHE A 107 -12.56 1.44 -12.81
N SER A 108 -13.48 1.56 -11.87
CA SER A 108 -13.24 1.51 -10.43
C SER A 108 -13.25 0.06 -9.91
N LEU A 109 -12.49 -0.20 -8.84
CA LEU A 109 -12.52 -1.45 -8.06
C LEU A 109 -13.95 -1.90 -7.69
N VAL A 110 -14.87 -0.95 -7.46
CA VAL A 110 -16.28 -1.23 -7.14
C VAL A 110 -17.03 -1.84 -8.33
N GLN A 111 -16.72 -1.43 -9.55
CA GLN A 111 -17.32 -2.00 -10.77
C GLN A 111 -16.83 -3.42 -11.03
N ILE A 112 -15.56 -3.72 -10.70
CA ILE A 112 -15.01 -5.08 -10.75
C ILE A 112 -15.68 -5.98 -9.70
N LEU A 113 -15.86 -5.48 -8.47
CA LEU A 113 -16.52 -6.22 -7.40
C LEU A 113 -18.01 -6.46 -7.68
N GLN A 114 -18.70 -5.51 -8.30
CA GLN A 114 -20.10 -5.65 -8.71
C GLN A 114 -20.28 -6.63 -9.88
N ALA A 115 -19.36 -6.65 -10.86
CA ALA A 115 -19.40 -7.61 -11.97
C ALA A 115 -19.18 -9.06 -11.52
N LEU A 116 -18.36 -9.27 -10.48
CA LEU A 116 -18.15 -10.59 -9.86
C LEU A 116 -19.32 -11.04 -8.97
N ALA A 117 -20.19 -10.12 -8.56
CA ALA A 117 -21.37 -10.39 -7.74
C ALA A 117 -22.66 -10.60 -8.55
N GLY A 118 -22.58 -10.59 -9.89
CA GLY A 118 -23.72 -10.92 -10.76
C GLY A 118 -24.12 -12.40 -10.65
N PRO A 119 -25.42 -12.74 -10.74
CA PRO A 119 -25.88 -14.12 -10.62
C PRO A 119 -25.27 -14.96 -11.74
N GLN A 120 -24.51 -16.01 -11.38
CA GLN A 120 -24.30 -17.13 -12.30
C GLN A 120 -25.65 -17.80 -12.44
N ASP A 121 -26.25 -17.68 -13.63
CA ASP A 121 -27.55 -18.25 -13.97
C ASP A 121 -27.61 -19.70 -13.51
N ASN A 122 -28.30 -19.92 -12.40
CA ASN A 122 -28.70 -21.26 -12.01
C ASN A 122 -29.91 -21.59 -12.89
N ILE A 123 -29.62 -21.99 -14.13
CA ILE A 123 -30.61 -22.53 -15.06
C ILE A 123 -31.25 -23.73 -14.35
N GLY A 124 -32.53 -23.60 -14.02
CA GLY A 124 -33.41 -24.72 -13.70
C GLY A 124 -33.83 -24.84 -12.24
N ALA A 125 -34.52 -23.84 -11.70
CA ALA A 125 -35.35 -24.04 -10.51
C ALA A 125 -36.62 -23.17 -10.53
N ASP A 126 -37.33 -23.15 -11.66
CA ASP A 126 -38.73 -22.71 -11.68
C ASP A 126 -39.60 -23.60 -12.58
N LEU A 127 -39.66 -24.87 -12.21
CA LEU A 127 -40.89 -25.63 -12.34
C LEU A 127 -41.20 -26.10 -10.92
N VAL A 128 -42.18 -25.48 -10.25
CA VAL A 128 -43.24 -26.15 -9.46
C VAL A 128 -43.89 -25.15 -8.49
N ARG A 129 -45.22 -25.02 -8.66
CA ARG A 129 -46.27 -24.39 -7.84
C ARG A 129 -46.69 -23.00 -8.32
N GLY A 130 -47.86 -22.78 -8.91
CA GLY A 130 -49.13 -23.50 -8.81
C GLY A 130 -50.19 -22.55 -8.25
N GLY A 131 -51.24 -22.27 -9.01
CA GLY A 131 -52.32 -21.38 -8.58
C GLY A 131 -53.52 -21.52 -9.49
N ARG A 132 -54.42 -22.43 -9.10
CA ARG A 132 -55.80 -22.52 -9.57
C ARG A 132 -56.52 -21.21 -9.25
N ASP A 133 -57.27 -20.67 -10.20
CA ASP A 133 -58.50 -19.92 -9.90
C ASP A 133 -59.60 -20.32 -10.91
N PRO A 134 -60.90 -20.28 -10.51
CA PRO A 134 -61.99 -20.88 -11.26
C PRO A 134 -62.76 -19.93 -12.20
N ILE A 135 -63.65 -20.55 -12.98
CA ILE A 135 -64.46 -20.12 -14.15
C ILE A 135 -65.49 -19.02 -13.82
N PRO A 136 -65.85 -18.15 -14.80
CA PRO A 136 -67.22 -18.12 -15.36
C PRO A 136 -67.23 -17.85 -16.90
N ALA A 137 -68.22 -18.14 -17.73
CA ALA A 137 -69.58 -18.71 -17.63
C ALA A 137 -69.84 -19.57 -18.88
#